data_AF-A0A350X475-F1
#
_entry.id   AF-A0A350X475-F1
#
_cell.length_a   1.000
_cell.length_b   1.000
_cell.length_c   1.000
_cell.angle_alpha   90.00
_cell.angle_beta   90.00
_cell.angle_gamma   90.00
#
_symmetry.space_group_name_H-M   'P 1'
#
loop_
_entity.id
_entity.type
_entity.pdbx_description
1 polymer ?
#
loop_
_entity_poly.entity_id
_entity_poly.type
_entity_poly.pdbx_seq_one_letter_code
_entity_poly.pdbx_strand_id
1 'polypeptide(L)'
;MTCIHCGFENLDTATYCSGCGQKIETEKLDVNDDIETVQPMEVSSQKFEKNNRRVLLAVIIVLVLGLVAAGIYVVAKPDYLELAKESYEIKDYATFERATNNFSEEQIAAYDEFILNEMMLVFEAFKAEAVYYKDAVRQLKDMQSYVLKEEKYTTILNSLETLNSSRIAYAEGREWLEAKEWENAKASFLKVSEEDANYESALRYLESIKRWQLQEIASKASTYAEAGDYESALGEIEKGLVIDPENEILLNLVDAIELAMTQPPVEEEEVGQPGLGEVIKSGLDSLGDSIKSFFNGIFSW
;
A
#
# COMPACT_ATOMS: atom_id res chain seq x y z
N MET A 1 13.80 -34.09 42.89
CA MET A 1 15.24 -34.34 42.58
C MET A 1 15.69 -33.58 41.32
N THR A 2 16.91 -33.04 41.32
CA THR A 2 17.41 -32.19 40.22
C THR A 2 18.18 -33.01 39.18
N CYS A 3 17.91 -32.80 37.89
CA CYS A 3 18.60 -33.50 36.81
C CYS A 3 20.07 -33.04 36.69
N ILE A 4 21.03 -33.96 36.79
CA ILE A 4 22.47 -33.65 36.66
C ILE A 4 22.87 -33.16 35.26
N HIS A 5 22.04 -33.42 34.24
CA HIS A 5 22.34 -33.05 32.85
C HIS A 5 21.85 -31.66 32.46
N CYS A 6 20.72 -31.19 33.01
CA CYS A 6 20.12 -29.91 32.61
C CYS A 6 19.64 -29.02 33.77
N GLY A 7 19.74 -29.47 35.02
CA GLY A 7 19.34 -28.69 36.19
C GLY A 7 17.83 -28.60 36.44
N PHE A 8 16.99 -29.25 35.63
CA PHE A 8 15.52 -29.23 35.80
C PHE A 8 15.09 -30.02 37.06
N GLU A 9 14.16 -29.45 37.83
CA GLU A 9 13.62 -30.07 39.04
C GLU A 9 12.47 -31.04 38.69
N ASN A 10 12.69 -32.32 38.97
CA ASN A 10 11.74 -33.39 38.66
C ASN A 10 11.09 -33.92 39.95
N LEU A 11 9.89 -34.50 39.80
CA LEU A 11 9.24 -35.28 40.84
C LEU A 11 10.16 -36.42 41.30
N ASP A 12 10.16 -36.74 42.59
CA ASP A 12 11.07 -37.72 43.19
C ASP A 12 10.83 -39.18 42.72
N THR A 13 9.76 -39.40 41.94
CA THR A 13 9.38 -40.68 41.32
C THR A 13 9.65 -40.74 39.82
N ALA A 14 10.19 -39.66 39.22
CA ALA A 14 10.41 -39.56 37.78
C ALA A 14 11.60 -40.44 37.32
N THR A 15 11.37 -41.29 36.33
CA THR A 15 12.42 -42.15 35.72
C THR A 15 13.17 -41.45 34.59
N TYR A 16 12.57 -40.42 34.00
CA TYR A 16 13.13 -39.58 32.94
C TYR A 16 12.90 -38.11 33.27
N CYS A 17 13.84 -37.25 32.87
CA CYS A 17 13.75 -35.80 33.09
C CYS A 17 12.68 -35.19 32.19
N SER A 18 11.71 -34.49 32.78
CA SER A 18 10.63 -33.81 32.04
C SER A 18 11.13 -32.63 31.20
N GLY A 19 12.29 -32.06 31.53
CA GLY A 19 12.89 -30.96 30.78
C GLY A 19 13.74 -31.37 29.58
N CYS A 20 14.45 -32.51 29.63
CA CYS A 20 15.38 -32.91 28.56
C CYS A 20 15.24 -34.35 28.07
N GLY A 21 14.34 -35.15 28.64
CA GLY A 21 14.07 -36.53 28.21
C GLY A 21 15.11 -37.58 28.60
N GLN A 22 16.21 -37.21 29.29
CA GLN A 22 17.25 -38.16 29.71
C GLN A 22 16.82 -38.97 30.95
N LYS A 23 17.26 -40.24 31.02
CA LYS A 23 16.95 -41.16 32.13
C LYS A 23 17.67 -40.70 33.41
N ILE A 24 16.99 -40.75 34.55
CA ILE A 24 17.59 -40.37 35.82
C ILE A 24 18.02 -41.62 36.59
N GLU A 25 19.33 -41.84 36.72
CA GLU A 25 19.89 -42.99 37.43
C GLU A 25 19.84 -42.76 38.94
N THR A 26 19.22 -43.70 39.66
CA THR A 26 19.12 -43.69 41.12
C THR A 26 19.82 -44.93 41.66
N GLU A 27 21.00 -44.76 42.26
CA GLU A 27 21.69 -45.84 42.96
C GLU A 27 21.84 -45.46 44.45
N LYS A 28 21.34 -46.33 45.32
CA LYS A 28 21.43 -46.27 46.79
C LYS A 28 22.27 -47.46 47.29
N LEU A 29 22.81 -47.28 48.51
CA LEU A 29 23.45 -48.23 49.46
C LEU A 29 24.99 -48.17 49.43
N ASP A 30 25.67 -47.64 50.46
CA ASP A 30 25.78 -48.00 51.90
C ASP A 30 26.95 -48.97 52.20
N VAL A 31 27.97 -48.37 52.81
CA VAL A 31 28.86 -48.78 53.93
C VAL A 31 29.09 -50.28 54.20
N ASN A 32 30.36 -50.73 54.21
CA ASN A 32 31.03 -51.29 55.40
C ASN A 32 32.52 -51.67 55.21
N ASP A 33 33.20 -51.67 56.35
CA ASP A 33 34.60 -51.92 56.69
C ASP A 33 35.21 -53.21 56.12
N ASP A 34 36.52 -53.19 55.80
CA ASP A 34 37.55 -53.78 56.65
C ASP A 34 38.97 -53.59 56.07
N ILE A 35 39.91 -53.52 57.01
CA ILE A 35 41.33 -53.17 56.91
C ILE A 35 42.12 -54.28 56.23
N GLU A 36 43.05 -53.94 55.32
CA GLU A 36 44.38 -54.57 55.29
C GLU A 36 45.45 -53.69 54.62
N THR A 37 46.61 -53.68 55.26
CA THR A 37 47.75 -52.77 55.13
C THR A 37 48.71 -53.14 54.00
N VAL A 38 49.24 -52.15 53.24
CA VAL A 38 50.66 -52.11 52.81
C VAL A 38 51.14 -50.64 52.69
N GLN A 39 52.40 -50.43 53.07
CA GLN A 39 53.17 -49.20 53.33
C GLN A 39 53.51 -48.29 52.11
N PRO A 40 54.01 -47.05 52.35
CA PRO A 40 53.85 -45.89 51.45
C PRO A 40 55.01 -45.67 50.47
N MET A 41 54.72 -44.98 49.35
CA MET A 41 55.74 -44.39 48.48
C MET A 41 55.92 -42.91 48.82
N GLU A 42 57.13 -42.56 49.25
CA GLU A 42 57.56 -41.20 49.58
C GLU A 42 57.56 -40.32 48.33
N VAL A 43 56.82 -39.20 48.38
CA VAL A 43 57.00 -38.08 47.45
C VAL A 43 57.56 -36.90 48.23
N SER A 44 58.83 -36.64 47.93
CA SER A 44 59.63 -35.50 48.38
C SER A 44 58.87 -34.18 48.29
N SER A 45 58.60 -33.55 49.43
CA SER A 45 58.09 -32.19 49.51
C SER A 45 59.25 -31.20 49.41
N GLN A 46 59.41 -30.57 48.26
CA GLN A 46 60.18 -29.33 48.19
C GLN A 46 59.39 -28.21 48.86
N LYS A 47 59.94 -27.70 49.97
CA LYS A 47 59.51 -26.47 50.65
C LYS A 47 59.50 -25.32 49.64
N PHE A 48 58.32 -24.84 49.29
CA PHE A 48 58.15 -23.49 48.74
C PHE A 48 57.70 -22.54 49.85
N GLU A 49 58.44 -21.46 50.02
CA GLU A 49 58.24 -20.45 51.06
C GLU A 49 56.82 -19.87 51.02
N LYS A 50 56.20 -19.94 52.20
CA LYS A 50 54.81 -19.61 52.45
C LYS A 50 54.73 -18.13 52.81
N ASN A 51 54.69 -17.24 51.82
CA ASN A 51 54.12 -15.90 52.05
C ASN A 51 53.46 -15.20 50.86
N ASN A 52 53.65 -15.66 49.61
CA ASN A 52 53.03 -14.99 48.44
C ASN A 52 51.90 -15.81 47.77
N ARG A 53 51.67 -17.06 48.18
CA ARG A 53 50.63 -17.94 47.56
C ARG A 53 49.20 -17.46 47.83
N ARG A 54 48.95 -16.81 48.98
CA ARG A 54 47.64 -16.22 49.32
C ARG A 54 47.35 -14.97 48.48
N VAL A 55 48.37 -14.16 48.21
CA VAL A 55 48.26 -12.97 47.36
C VAL A 55 48.04 -13.39 45.90
N LEU A 56 48.79 -14.39 45.41
CA LEU A 56 48.61 -14.93 44.06
C LEU A 56 47.19 -15.52 43.86
N LEU A 57 46.69 -16.30 44.83
CA LEU A 57 45.33 -16.84 44.78
C LEU A 57 44.26 -15.73 44.79
N ALA A 58 44.45 -14.67 45.59
CA ALA A 58 43.53 -13.54 45.62
C ALA A 58 43.48 -12.79 44.28
N VAL A 59 44.64 -12.58 43.62
CA VAL A 59 44.72 -11.95 42.30
C VAL A 59 44.02 -12.78 41.23
N ILE A 60 44.21 -14.11 41.24
CA ILE A 60 43.54 -15.01 40.27
C ILE A 60 42.02 -14.98 40.45
N ILE A 61 41.51 -14.98 41.69
CA ILE A 61 40.07 -14.90 41.95
C ILE A 61 39.48 -13.59 41.44
N VAL A 62 40.16 -12.45 41.65
CA VAL A 62 39.70 -11.14 41.15
C VAL A 62 39.67 -11.13 39.62
N LEU A 63 40.67 -11.70 38.95
CA LEU A 63 40.68 -11.81 37.48
C LEU A 63 39.56 -12.72 36.97
N VAL A 64 39.30 -13.86 37.61
CA VAL A 64 38.20 -14.75 37.24
C VAL A 64 36.84 -14.09 37.46
N LEU A 65 36.64 -13.39 38.57
CA LEU A 65 35.41 -12.64 38.82
C LEU A 65 35.22 -11.49 37.82
N GLY A 66 36.31 -10.81 37.43
CA GLY A 66 36.28 -9.80 36.37
C GLY A 66 35.90 -10.38 35.01
N LEU A 67 36.41 -11.56 34.66
CA LEU A 67 36.07 -12.26 33.42
C LEU A 67 34.63 -12.81 33.43
N VAL A 68 34.16 -13.31 34.58
CA VAL A 68 32.76 -13.74 34.75
C VAL A 68 31.82 -12.55 34.67
N ALA A 69 32.16 -11.42 35.31
CA ALA A 69 31.38 -10.20 35.21
C ALA A 69 31.37 -9.63 33.77
N ALA A 70 32.50 -9.68 33.05
CA ALA A 70 32.58 -9.31 31.64
C ALA A 70 31.78 -10.27 30.73
N GLY A 71 31.82 -11.58 31.02
CA GLY A 71 31.05 -12.59 30.30
C GLY A 71 29.55 -12.44 30.53
N ILE A 72 29.13 -12.20 31.77
CA ILE A 72 27.74 -11.87 32.12
C ILE A 72 27.35 -10.55 31.43
N TYR A 73 28.20 -9.54 31.43
CA TYR A 73 27.91 -8.26 30.75
C TYR A 73 27.73 -8.44 29.24
N VAL A 74 28.53 -9.30 28.58
CA VAL A 74 28.41 -9.57 27.14
C VAL A 74 27.15 -10.37 26.83
N VAL A 75 26.79 -11.36 27.65
CA VAL A 75 25.58 -12.20 27.47
C VAL A 75 24.30 -11.46 27.89
N ALA A 76 24.39 -10.53 28.84
CA ALA A 76 23.27 -9.75 29.34
C ALA A 76 23.05 -8.43 28.58
N LYS A 77 23.81 -8.14 27.52
CA LYS A 77 23.48 -7.03 26.64
C LYS A 77 22.17 -7.37 25.93
N PRO A 78 21.08 -6.60 26.16
CA PRO A 78 19.84 -6.84 25.46
C PRO A 78 20.07 -6.67 23.96
N ASP A 79 19.43 -7.52 23.16
CA ASP A 79 19.33 -7.30 21.73
C ASP A 79 18.44 -6.07 21.52
N TYR A 80 19.06 -4.90 21.42
CA TYR A 80 18.34 -3.64 21.29
C TYR A 80 17.47 -3.60 20.03
N LEU A 81 17.87 -4.27 18.95
CA LEU A 81 17.08 -4.32 17.73
C LEU A 81 15.78 -5.08 17.98
N GLU A 82 15.87 -6.26 18.59
CA GLU A 82 14.68 -7.05 18.93
C GLU A 82 13.79 -6.34 19.95
N LEU A 83 14.40 -5.76 20.99
CA LEU A 83 13.68 -4.98 22.00
C LEU A 83 12.89 -3.82 21.38
N ALA A 84 13.44 -3.14 20.37
CA ALA A 84 12.75 -2.07 19.67
C ALA A 84 11.56 -2.58 18.83
N LYS A 85 11.70 -3.73 18.16
CA LYS A 85 10.59 -4.37 17.42
C LYS A 85 9.47 -4.82 18.35
N GLU A 86 9.80 -5.50 19.45
CA GLU A 86 8.83 -5.89 20.48
C GLU A 86 8.12 -4.66 21.05
N SER A 87 8.87 -3.58 21.34
CA SER A 87 8.31 -2.33 21.86
C SER A 87 7.33 -1.67 20.87
N TYR A 88 7.60 -1.77 19.57
CA TYR A 88 6.68 -1.34 18.53
C TYR A 88 5.38 -2.17 18.56
N GLU A 89 5.48 -3.50 18.61
CA GLU A 89 4.32 -4.41 18.62
C GLU A 89 3.40 -4.17 19.82
N ILE A 90 3.98 -3.95 21.01
CA ILE A 90 3.22 -3.71 22.25
C ILE A 90 2.89 -2.23 22.48
N LYS A 91 3.27 -1.34 21.56
CA LYS A 91 3.07 0.11 21.63
C LYS A 91 3.70 0.77 22.88
N ASP A 92 4.90 0.33 23.27
CA ASP A 92 5.69 0.92 24.36
C ASP A 92 6.77 1.88 23.81
N TYR A 93 6.41 3.14 23.63
CA TYR A 93 7.33 4.15 23.12
C TYR A 93 8.53 4.42 24.06
N ALA A 94 8.34 4.33 25.37
CA ALA A 94 9.41 4.62 26.33
C ALA A 94 10.50 3.54 26.31
N THR A 95 10.13 2.28 26.07
CA THR A 95 11.10 1.20 25.87
C THR A 95 11.75 1.27 24.48
N PHE A 96 10.99 1.62 23.45
CA PHE A 96 11.52 1.89 22.12
C PHE A 96 12.62 2.96 22.13
N GLU A 97 12.35 4.15 22.69
CA GLU A 97 13.33 5.26 22.75
C GLU A 97 14.61 4.86 23.48
N ARG A 98 14.50 4.11 24.58
CA ARG A 98 15.66 3.59 25.31
C ARG A 98 16.47 2.59 24.49
N ALA A 99 15.79 1.71 23.74
CA ALA A 99 16.45 0.74 22.87
C ALA A 99 17.22 1.44 21.74
N THR A 100 16.59 2.41 21.07
CA THR A 100 17.15 3.07 19.88
C THR A 100 18.33 3.99 20.21
N ASN A 101 18.38 4.55 21.42
CA ASN A 101 19.53 5.29 21.93
C ASN A 101 20.82 4.44 22.02
N ASN A 102 20.72 3.12 21.95
CA ASN A 102 21.83 2.19 22.01
C ASN A 102 22.15 1.50 20.66
N PHE A 103 21.51 1.93 19.56
CA PHE A 103 21.72 1.31 18.25
C PHE A 103 23.11 1.58 17.67
N SER A 104 23.67 0.56 17.04
CA SER A 104 24.73 0.72 16.04
C SER A 104 24.16 1.23 14.70
N GLU A 105 25.02 1.69 13.78
CA GLU A 105 24.59 2.05 12.42
C GLU A 105 23.91 0.90 11.68
N GLU A 106 24.40 -0.33 11.88
CA GLU A 106 23.81 -1.55 11.32
C GLU A 106 22.40 -1.80 11.88
N GLN A 107 22.20 -1.60 13.19
CA GLN A 107 20.89 -1.75 13.82
C GLN A 107 19.91 -0.66 13.40
N ILE A 108 20.38 0.58 13.22
CA ILE A 108 19.56 1.65 12.63
C ILE A 108 19.07 1.22 11.26
N ALA A 109 19.96 0.75 10.38
CA ALA A 109 19.59 0.31 9.03
C ALA A 109 18.61 -0.87 9.05
N ALA A 110 18.85 -1.87 9.91
CA ALA A 110 17.99 -3.04 10.03
C ALA A 110 16.59 -2.68 10.56
N TYR A 111 16.51 -1.81 11.58
CA TYR A 111 15.23 -1.35 12.12
C TYR A 111 14.49 -0.44 11.11
N ASP A 112 15.23 0.41 10.41
CA ASP A 112 14.71 1.26 9.34
C ASP A 112 14.08 0.47 8.18
N GLU A 113 14.60 -0.72 7.89
CA GLU A 113 14.01 -1.65 6.91
C GLU A 113 12.74 -2.29 7.47
N PHE A 114 12.79 -2.77 8.72
CA PHE A 114 11.65 -3.33 9.42
C PHE A 114 10.45 -2.36 9.46
N ILE A 115 10.64 -1.13 9.97
CA ILE A 115 9.54 -0.17 10.11
C ILE A 115 9.02 0.31 8.75
N LEU A 116 9.88 0.35 7.73
CA LEU A 116 9.46 0.64 6.35
C LEU A 116 8.56 -0.46 5.81
N ASN A 117 8.89 -1.73 6.05
CA ASN A 117 8.05 -2.86 5.65
C ASN A 117 6.68 -2.79 6.35
N GLU A 118 6.63 -2.47 7.65
CA GLU A 118 5.36 -2.30 8.37
C GLU A 118 4.50 -1.16 7.78
N MET A 119 5.10 -0.01 7.47
CA MET A 119 4.38 1.08 6.80
C MET A 119 3.91 0.69 5.38
N MET A 120 4.73 -0.06 4.64
CA MET A 120 4.37 -0.58 3.31
C MET A 120 3.20 -1.56 3.38
N LEU A 121 3.10 -2.40 4.42
CA LEU A 121 1.94 -3.29 4.59
C LEU A 121 0.63 -2.50 4.73
N VAL A 122 0.66 -1.36 5.44
CA VAL A 122 -0.52 -0.46 5.54
C VAL A 122 -0.86 0.14 4.17
N PHE A 123 0.14 0.60 3.42
CA PHE A 123 -0.06 1.15 2.08
C PHE A 123 -0.62 0.09 1.10
N GLU A 124 -0.06 -1.11 1.08
CA GLU A 124 -0.53 -2.21 0.23
C GLU A 124 -1.94 -2.66 0.62
N ALA A 125 -2.28 -2.68 1.91
CA ALA A 125 -3.65 -2.94 2.35
C ALA A 125 -4.63 -1.87 1.84
N PHE A 126 -4.23 -0.59 1.82
CA PHE A 126 -5.06 0.48 1.24
C PHE A 126 -5.18 0.34 -0.29
N LYS A 127 -4.07 0.01 -0.96
CA LYS A 127 -4.04 -0.23 -2.40
C LYS A 127 -4.95 -1.39 -2.80
N ALA A 128 -4.98 -2.45 -2.00
CA ALA A 128 -5.88 -3.60 -2.15
C ALA A 128 -7.33 -3.35 -1.68
N GLU A 129 -7.67 -2.11 -1.28
CA GLU A 129 -8.99 -1.72 -0.75
C GLU A 129 -9.42 -2.50 0.52
N ALA A 130 -8.46 -3.12 1.22
CA ALA A 130 -8.70 -3.85 2.46
C ALA A 130 -8.89 -2.92 3.68
N VAL A 131 -8.41 -1.68 3.58
CA VAL A 131 -8.58 -0.64 4.61
C VAL A 131 -8.99 0.69 3.98
N TYR A 132 -9.81 1.46 4.69
CA TYR A 132 -10.19 2.80 4.27
C TYR A 132 -9.04 3.80 4.47
N TYR A 133 -9.00 4.86 3.65
CA TYR A 133 -7.97 5.91 3.71
C TYR A 133 -7.76 6.46 5.13
N LYS A 134 -8.85 6.82 5.82
CA LYS A 134 -8.79 7.35 7.20
C LYS A 134 -8.13 6.37 8.18
N ASP A 135 -8.37 5.08 8.02
CA ASP A 135 -7.79 4.04 8.86
C ASP A 135 -6.32 3.80 8.54
N ALA A 136 -5.94 3.85 7.26
CA ALA A 136 -4.54 3.78 6.83
C ALA A 136 -3.72 4.97 7.35
N VAL A 137 -4.24 6.20 7.22
CA VAL A 137 -3.59 7.42 7.77
C VAL A 137 -3.42 7.32 9.28
N ARG A 138 -4.45 6.86 10.01
CA ARG A 138 -4.36 6.66 11.45
C ARG A 138 -3.29 5.64 11.81
N GLN A 139 -3.23 4.51 11.11
CA GLN A 139 -2.21 3.48 11.34
C GLN A 139 -0.81 4.04 11.10
N LEU A 140 -0.55 4.71 9.96
CA LEU A 140 0.74 5.34 9.71
C LEU A 140 1.10 6.37 10.80
N LYS A 141 0.14 7.20 11.22
CA LYS A 141 0.36 8.20 12.28
C LYS A 141 0.72 7.55 13.62
N ASP A 142 0.09 6.43 13.97
CA ASP A 142 0.46 5.66 15.17
C ASP A 142 1.89 5.10 15.07
N MET A 143 2.36 4.80 13.86
CA MET A 143 3.75 4.35 13.61
C MET A 143 4.76 5.49 13.63
N GLN A 144 4.35 6.76 13.45
CA GLN A 144 5.24 7.91 13.29
C GLN A 144 6.25 8.05 14.44
N SER A 145 5.83 7.82 15.68
CA SER A 145 6.72 7.88 16.85
C SER A 145 7.81 6.80 16.83
N TYR A 146 7.61 5.71 16.10
CA TYR A 146 8.52 4.58 16.00
C TYR A 146 9.46 4.67 14.79
N VAL A 147 9.40 5.75 14.02
CA VAL A 147 10.23 5.96 12.83
C VAL A 147 11.50 6.73 13.20
N LEU A 148 12.66 6.19 12.82
CA LEU A 148 13.95 6.86 13.03
C LEU A 148 14.26 7.92 11.97
N LYS A 149 13.82 7.68 10.72
CA LYS A 149 14.01 8.57 9.57
C LYS A 149 12.67 9.08 9.03
N GLU A 150 12.34 10.31 9.40
CA GLU A 150 11.07 10.97 9.05
C GLU A 150 10.80 11.04 7.53
N GLU A 151 11.84 11.09 6.71
CA GLU A 151 11.72 11.08 5.25
C GLU A 151 10.97 9.85 4.73
N LYS A 152 11.22 8.67 5.31
CA LYS A 152 10.57 7.41 4.89
C LYS A 152 9.07 7.42 5.20
N TYR A 153 8.72 7.86 6.40
CA TYR A 153 7.33 8.06 6.80
C TYR A 153 6.61 9.02 5.84
N THR A 154 7.25 10.16 5.57
CA THR A 154 6.72 11.18 4.66
C THR A 154 6.51 10.64 3.26
N THR A 155 7.44 9.83 2.74
CA THR A 155 7.30 9.18 1.43
C THR A 155 6.05 8.29 1.39
N ILE A 156 5.88 7.37 2.35
CA ILE A 156 4.72 6.45 2.36
C ILE A 156 3.40 7.20 2.54
N LEU A 157 3.37 8.21 3.42
CA LEU A 157 2.18 9.04 3.62
C LEU A 157 1.81 9.79 2.32
N ASN A 158 2.78 10.37 1.62
CA ASN A 158 2.54 11.06 0.34
C ASN A 158 2.05 10.09 -0.74
N SER A 159 2.59 8.88 -0.83
CA SER A 159 2.09 7.85 -1.74
C SER A 159 0.63 7.47 -1.43
N LEU A 160 0.29 7.32 -0.15
CA LEU A 160 -1.08 7.06 0.31
C LEU A 160 -2.03 8.20 -0.10
N GLU A 161 -1.64 9.45 0.14
CA GLU A 161 -2.40 10.65 -0.21
C GLU A 161 -2.60 10.80 -1.72
N THR A 162 -1.55 10.50 -2.51
CA THR A 162 -1.59 10.56 -3.97
C THR A 162 -2.57 9.53 -4.53
N LEU A 163 -2.49 8.27 -4.09
CA LEU A 163 -3.40 7.23 -4.53
C LEU A 163 -4.85 7.52 -4.10
N ASN A 164 -5.06 8.04 -2.89
CA ASN A 164 -6.40 8.43 -2.46
C ASN A 164 -6.96 9.58 -3.31
N SER A 165 -6.14 10.59 -3.61
CA SER A 165 -6.53 11.73 -4.45
C SER A 165 -6.87 11.28 -5.87
N SER A 166 -6.12 10.31 -6.41
CA SER A 166 -6.41 9.67 -7.70
C SER A 166 -7.79 8.99 -7.70
N ARG A 167 -8.11 8.20 -6.66
CA ARG A 167 -9.42 7.53 -6.52
C ARG A 167 -10.58 8.53 -6.44
N ILE A 168 -10.40 9.63 -5.70
CA ILE A 168 -11.39 10.71 -5.62
C ILE A 168 -11.58 11.34 -7.00
N ALA A 169 -10.50 11.66 -7.70
CA ALA A 169 -10.58 12.27 -9.03
C ALA A 169 -11.28 11.36 -10.06
N TYR A 170 -11.08 10.04 -9.97
CA TYR A 170 -11.82 9.09 -10.80
C TYR A 170 -13.33 9.12 -10.48
N ALA A 171 -13.70 9.12 -9.20
CA ALA A 171 -15.10 9.20 -8.78
C ALA A 171 -15.76 10.51 -9.22
N GLU A 172 -15.11 11.66 -8.99
CA GLU A 172 -15.55 12.97 -9.45
C GLU A 172 -15.70 13.00 -10.98
N GLY A 173 -14.75 12.41 -11.71
CA GLY A 173 -14.82 12.31 -13.17
C GLY A 173 -16.08 11.60 -13.65
N ARG A 174 -16.52 10.55 -12.95
CA ARG A 174 -17.78 9.86 -13.28
C ARG A 174 -19.01 10.68 -12.91
N GLU A 175 -19.01 11.37 -11.77
CA GLU A 175 -20.12 12.26 -11.39
C GLU A 175 -20.30 13.40 -12.42
N TRP A 176 -19.20 14.01 -12.85
CA TRP A 176 -19.24 15.03 -13.91
C TRP A 176 -19.69 14.45 -15.25
N LEU A 177 -19.31 13.20 -15.54
CA LEU A 177 -19.75 12.52 -16.75
C LEU A 177 -21.27 12.27 -16.75
N GLU A 178 -21.84 11.83 -15.63
CA GLU A 178 -23.28 11.68 -15.47
C GLU A 178 -24.03 13.02 -15.59
N ALA A 179 -23.42 14.09 -15.09
CA ALA A 179 -23.91 15.46 -15.24
C ALA A 179 -23.69 16.06 -16.64
N LYS A 180 -23.02 15.34 -17.57
CA LYS A 180 -22.60 15.82 -18.90
C LYS A 180 -21.70 17.06 -18.88
N GLU A 181 -21.00 17.27 -17.77
CA GLU A 181 -20.02 18.35 -17.61
C GLU A 181 -18.66 17.90 -18.17
N TRP A 182 -18.55 17.85 -19.50
CA TRP A 182 -17.44 17.23 -20.23
C TRP A 182 -16.05 17.72 -19.82
N GLU A 183 -15.88 19.04 -19.65
CA GLU A 183 -14.60 19.62 -19.27
C GLU A 183 -14.21 19.29 -17.82
N ASN A 184 -15.17 19.28 -16.91
CA ASN A 184 -14.92 18.89 -15.51
C ASN A 184 -14.61 17.40 -15.41
N ALA A 185 -15.31 16.56 -16.17
CA ALA A 185 -15.05 15.12 -16.24
C ALA A 185 -13.64 14.86 -16.76
N LYS A 186 -13.26 15.50 -17.88
CA LYS A 186 -11.91 15.41 -18.46
C LYS A 186 -10.82 15.86 -17.48
N ALA A 187 -11.02 17.02 -16.85
CA ALA A 187 -10.07 17.57 -15.88
C ALA A 187 -9.89 16.66 -14.66
N SER A 188 -10.93 15.93 -14.27
CA SER A 188 -10.88 14.98 -13.15
C SER A 188 -10.18 13.68 -13.55
N PHE A 189 -10.54 13.08 -14.70
CA PHE A 189 -9.90 11.86 -15.19
C PHE A 189 -8.40 12.04 -15.48
N LEU A 190 -7.96 13.24 -15.91
CA LEU A 190 -6.53 13.54 -16.11
C LEU A 190 -5.69 13.55 -14.82
N LYS A 191 -6.33 13.59 -13.64
CA LYS A 191 -5.63 13.54 -12.34
C LYS A 191 -5.45 12.12 -11.81
N VAL A 192 -6.05 11.12 -12.48
CA VAL A 192 -5.92 9.71 -12.08
C VAL A 192 -4.50 9.25 -12.37
N SER A 193 -3.81 8.68 -11.37
CA SER A 193 -2.41 8.26 -11.50
C SER A 193 -2.28 6.85 -12.09
N GLU A 194 -1.15 6.56 -12.74
CA GLU A 194 -0.85 5.24 -13.33
C GLU A 194 -0.86 4.08 -12.30
N GLU A 195 -0.63 4.39 -11.03
CA GLU A 195 -0.63 3.40 -9.95
C GLU A 195 -2.04 3.03 -9.47
N ASP A 196 -3.05 3.80 -9.86
CA ASP A 196 -4.46 3.54 -9.56
C ASP A 196 -5.02 2.46 -10.49
N ALA A 197 -5.71 1.48 -9.93
CA ALA A 197 -6.39 0.43 -10.69
C ALA A 197 -7.42 0.99 -11.70
N ASN A 198 -7.90 2.22 -11.49
CA ASN A 198 -8.83 2.91 -12.37
C ASN A 198 -8.18 3.66 -13.53
N TYR A 199 -6.86 3.72 -13.63
CA TYR A 199 -6.14 4.52 -14.64
C TYR A 199 -6.56 4.19 -16.08
N GLU A 200 -6.52 2.90 -16.44
CA GLU A 200 -6.93 2.43 -17.77
C GLU A 200 -8.39 2.76 -18.09
N SER A 201 -9.25 2.73 -17.07
CA SER A 201 -10.66 3.12 -17.23
C SER A 201 -10.79 4.63 -17.45
N ALA A 202 -10.02 5.44 -16.73
CA ALA A 202 -9.98 6.89 -16.91
C ALA A 202 -9.54 7.27 -18.34
N LEU A 203 -8.52 6.60 -18.88
CA LEU A 203 -8.07 6.82 -20.26
C LEU A 203 -9.17 6.51 -21.29
N ARG A 204 -9.92 5.41 -21.11
CA ARG A 204 -11.06 5.08 -21.97
C ARG A 204 -12.18 6.11 -21.89
N TYR A 205 -12.44 6.66 -20.70
CA TYR A 205 -13.40 7.76 -20.55
C TYR A 205 -12.93 9.02 -21.26
N LEU A 206 -11.64 9.38 -21.14
CA LEU A 206 -11.07 10.53 -21.85
C LEU A 206 -11.23 10.42 -23.37
N GLU A 207 -10.98 9.24 -23.94
CA GLU A 207 -11.21 8.98 -25.37
C GLU A 207 -12.70 9.10 -25.74
N SER A 208 -13.57 8.59 -24.86
CA SER A 208 -15.01 8.57 -25.11
C SER A 208 -15.67 9.93 -24.96
N ILE A 209 -15.21 10.78 -24.04
CA ILE A 209 -15.75 12.13 -23.80
C ILE A 209 -15.74 12.98 -25.07
N LYS A 210 -14.63 12.97 -25.83
CA LYS A 210 -14.55 13.71 -27.10
C LYS A 210 -15.71 13.29 -28.04
N ARG A 211 -15.93 11.98 -28.17
CA ARG A 211 -17.00 11.43 -29.01
C ARG A 211 -18.38 11.86 -28.52
N TRP A 212 -18.63 11.75 -27.22
CA TRP A 212 -19.92 12.11 -26.62
C TRP A 212 -20.25 13.59 -26.76
N GLN A 213 -19.25 14.45 -26.55
CA GLN A 213 -19.39 15.89 -26.69
C GLN A 213 -19.73 16.28 -28.14
N LEU A 214 -19.01 15.74 -29.12
CA LEU A 214 -19.29 15.98 -30.56
C LEU A 214 -20.69 15.49 -30.96
N GLN A 215 -21.12 14.37 -30.38
CA GLN A 215 -22.44 13.78 -30.63
C GLN A 215 -23.58 14.65 -30.08
N GLU A 216 -23.42 15.21 -28.88
CA GLU A 216 -24.38 16.15 -28.31
C GLU A 216 -24.48 17.44 -29.13
N ILE A 217 -23.33 17.98 -29.57
CA ILE A 217 -23.26 19.13 -30.46
C ILE A 217 -24.02 18.87 -31.76
N ALA A 218 -23.77 17.74 -32.42
CA ALA A 218 -24.47 17.36 -33.65
C ALA A 218 -25.98 17.23 -33.43
N SER A 219 -26.42 16.59 -32.34
CA SER A 219 -27.84 16.44 -32.01
C SER A 219 -28.54 17.78 -31.74
N LYS A 220 -27.85 18.72 -31.10
CA LYS A 220 -28.41 20.05 -30.80
C LYS A 220 -28.47 20.93 -32.04
N ALA A 221 -27.42 20.90 -32.88
CA ALA A 221 -27.41 21.59 -34.17
C ALA A 221 -28.53 21.09 -35.09
N SER A 222 -28.70 19.77 -35.16
CA SER A 222 -29.82 19.10 -35.83
C SER A 222 -31.18 19.63 -35.39
N THR A 223 -31.40 19.73 -34.07
CA THR A 223 -32.67 20.23 -33.50
C THR A 223 -32.93 21.68 -33.91
N TYR A 224 -31.91 22.53 -33.93
CA TYR A 224 -32.05 23.91 -34.42
C TYR A 224 -32.34 23.98 -35.92
N ALA A 225 -31.66 23.16 -36.73
CA ALA A 225 -31.86 23.11 -38.17
C ALA A 225 -33.28 22.64 -38.54
N GLU A 226 -33.81 21.61 -37.85
CA GLU A 226 -35.19 21.14 -38.03
C GLU A 226 -36.23 22.21 -37.66
N ALA A 227 -35.91 23.10 -36.72
CA ALA A 227 -36.74 24.25 -36.36
C ALA A 227 -36.60 25.43 -37.35
N GLY A 228 -35.75 25.31 -38.38
CA GLY A 228 -35.42 26.38 -39.32
C GLY A 228 -34.49 27.45 -38.75
N ASP A 229 -33.96 27.26 -37.53
CA ASP A 229 -32.99 28.15 -36.89
C ASP A 229 -31.56 27.79 -37.31
N TYR A 230 -31.25 28.06 -38.58
CA TYR A 230 -29.98 27.70 -39.18
C TYR A 230 -28.78 28.44 -38.58
N GLU A 231 -28.97 29.68 -38.10
CA GLU A 231 -27.90 30.45 -37.45
C GLU A 231 -27.47 29.78 -36.13
N SER A 232 -28.43 29.41 -35.28
CA SER A 232 -28.13 28.67 -34.03
C SER A 232 -27.55 27.28 -34.32
N ALA A 233 -28.00 26.62 -35.38
CA ALA A 233 -27.48 25.31 -35.79
C ALA A 233 -25.98 25.40 -36.17
N LEU A 234 -25.62 26.33 -37.06
CA LEU A 234 -24.24 26.55 -37.48
C LEU A 234 -23.36 26.98 -36.29
N GLY A 235 -23.85 27.88 -35.43
CA GLY A 235 -23.11 28.31 -34.24
C GLY A 235 -22.84 27.19 -33.23
N GLU A 236 -23.69 26.16 -33.16
CA GLU A 236 -23.42 24.97 -32.36
C GLU A 236 -22.39 24.05 -33.03
N ILE A 237 -22.49 23.86 -34.36
CA ILE A 237 -21.53 23.07 -35.15
C ILE A 237 -20.12 23.65 -35.05
N GLU A 238 -19.97 24.97 -35.11
CA GLU A 238 -18.69 25.66 -34.96
C GLU A 238 -17.98 25.27 -33.66
N LYS A 239 -18.71 25.14 -32.54
CA LYS A 239 -18.13 24.68 -31.27
C LYS A 239 -17.58 23.27 -31.38
N GLY A 240 -18.25 22.39 -32.12
CA GLY A 240 -17.78 21.02 -32.36
C GLY A 240 -16.55 20.98 -33.27
N LEU A 241 -16.51 21.81 -34.30
CA LEU A 241 -15.36 21.91 -35.20
C LEU A 241 -14.13 22.53 -34.54
N VAL A 242 -14.29 23.31 -33.45
CA VAL A 242 -13.15 23.71 -32.59
C VAL A 242 -12.51 22.50 -31.90
N ILE A 243 -13.32 21.49 -31.53
CA ILE A 243 -12.84 20.26 -30.88
C ILE A 243 -12.25 19.29 -31.91
N ASP A 244 -12.87 19.20 -33.08
CA ASP A 244 -12.48 18.29 -34.16
C ASP A 244 -12.73 18.92 -35.54
N PRO A 245 -11.76 19.65 -36.10
CA PRO A 245 -11.96 20.40 -37.35
C PRO A 245 -12.28 19.55 -38.57
N GLU A 246 -11.90 18.28 -38.56
CA GLU A 246 -12.09 17.33 -39.66
C GLU A 246 -13.29 16.40 -39.43
N ASN A 247 -14.18 16.74 -38.48
CA ASN A 247 -15.30 15.87 -38.15
C ASN A 247 -16.31 15.79 -39.31
N GLU A 248 -16.30 14.68 -40.05
CA GLU A 248 -17.13 14.48 -41.24
C GLU A 248 -18.63 14.66 -40.97
N ILE A 249 -19.12 14.24 -39.80
CA ILE A 249 -20.54 14.36 -39.45
C ILE A 249 -20.92 15.84 -39.35
N LEU A 250 -20.12 16.64 -38.63
CA LEU A 250 -20.36 18.07 -38.47
C LEU A 250 -20.21 18.82 -39.79
N LEU A 251 -19.20 18.49 -40.60
CA LEU A 251 -18.98 19.11 -41.91
C LEU A 251 -20.15 18.82 -42.88
N ASN A 252 -20.63 17.58 -42.94
CA ASN A 252 -21.81 17.24 -43.76
C ASN A 252 -23.07 17.98 -43.30
N LEU A 253 -23.21 18.26 -42.00
CA LEU A 253 -24.34 19.02 -41.47
C LEU A 253 -24.27 20.50 -41.87
N VAL A 254 -23.06 21.08 -41.94
CA VAL A 254 -22.86 22.44 -42.50
C VAL A 254 -23.35 22.49 -43.94
N ASP A 255 -22.86 21.59 -44.81
CA ASP A 255 -23.24 21.55 -46.22
C ASP A 255 -24.77 21.43 -46.41
N ALA A 256 -25.42 20.59 -45.59
CA ALA A 256 -26.87 20.41 -45.63
C ALA A 256 -27.64 21.67 -45.23
N ILE A 257 -27.17 22.38 -44.20
CA ILE A 257 -27.79 23.63 -43.74
C ILE A 257 -27.59 24.76 -44.77
N GLU A 258 -26.37 24.92 -45.31
CA GLU A 258 -26.09 25.94 -46.33
C GLU A 258 -26.93 25.72 -47.60
N LEU A 259 -27.10 24.47 -48.02
CA LEU A 259 -28.00 24.12 -49.12
C LEU A 259 -29.45 24.51 -48.80
N ALA A 260 -29.92 24.28 -47.57
CA ALA A 260 -31.27 24.64 -47.15
C ALA A 260 -31.53 26.15 -47.09
N MET A 261 -30.50 26.94 -46.78
CA MET A 261 -30.59 28.41 -46.78
C MET A 261 -30.67 29.01 -48.19
N THR A 262 -30.18 28.31 -49.21
CA THR A 262 -30.12 28.81 -50.60
C THR A 262 -31.30 28.36 -51.45
N GLN A 263 -32.05 27.36 -51.02
CA GLN A 263 -33.26 26.91 -51.71
C GLN A 263 -34.49 27.67 -51.20
N PRO A 264 -35.34 28.24 -52.08
CA PRO A 264 -36.62 28.79 -51.66
C PRO A 264 -37.45 27.66 -51.02
N PRO A 265 -38.28 27.95 -49.99
CA PRO A 265 -39.17 26.95 -49.42
C PRO A 265 -40.01 26.38 -50.56
N VAL A 266 -39.87 25.07 -50.79
CA VAL A 266 -40.60 24.37 -51.84
C VAL A 266 -42.09 24.58 -51.54
N GLU A 267 -42.78 25.37 -52.36
CA GLU A 267 -44.23 25.38 -52.37
C GLU A 267 -44.67 23.94 -52.62
N GLU A 268 -45.50 23.39 -51.72
CA GLU A 268 -45.98 22.01 -51.77
C GLU A 268 -46.69 21.71 -53.10
N GLU A 269 -45.94 21.32 -54.13
CA GLU A 269 -46.49 20.66 -55.31
C GLU A 269 -46.24 19.14 -55.19
N GLU A 270 -47.36 18.42 -55.11
CA GLU A 270 -47.47 16.96 -55.03
C GLU A 270 -46.68 16.23 -56.12
N VAL A 271 -45.40 15.89 -55.89
CA VAL A 271 -44.77 14.75 -56.56
C VAL A 271 -43.69 14.12 -55.68
N GLY A 272 -44.05 13.11 -54.89
CA GLY A 272 -43.28 11.89 -54.57
C GLY A 272 -41.78 11.91 -54.20
N GLN A 273 -41.13 13.06 -54.10
CA GLN A 273 -39.77 13.23 -53.61
C GLN A 273 -39.85 13.72 -52.17
N PRO A 274 -39.07 13.12 -51.25
CA PRO A 274 -39.05 13.57 -49.87
C PRO A 274 -38.70 15.06 -49.85
N GLY A 275 -39.52 15.85 -49.15
CA GLY A 275 -39.25 17.28 -48.99
C GLY A 275 -37.87 17.48 -48.37
N LEU A 276 -37.25 18.64 -48.57
CA LEU A 276 -35.92 18.93 -48.02
C LEU A 276 -35.87 18.69 -46.49
N GLY A 277 -36.96 18.99 -45.80
CA GLY A 277 -37.16 18.64 -44.38
C GLY A 277 -37.15 17.15 -44.10
N GLU A 278 -37.68 16.29 -44.99
CA GLU A 278 -37.61 14.82 -44.87
C GLU A 278 -36.22 14.25 -45.17
N VAL A 279 -35.45 14.85 -46.08
CA VAL A 279 -34.07 14.42 -46.36
C VAL A 279 -33.17 14.75 -45.17
N ILE A 280 -33.24 15.99 -44.68
CA ILE A 280 -32.56 16.45 -43.47
C ILE A 280 -32.99 15.58 -42.28
N LYS A 281 -34.29 15.38 -42.08
CA LYS A 281 -34.82 14.52 -41.03
C LYS A 281 -34.41 13.06 -41.18
N SER A 282 -34.32 12.49 -42.38
CA SER A 282 -33.87 11.10 -42.56
C SER A 282 -32.38 10.91 -42.26
N GLY A 283 -31.54 11.90 -42.63
CA GLY A 283 -30.12 11.91 -42.29
C GLY A 283 -29.91 12.10 -40.79
N LEU A 284 -30.70 12.98 -40.18
CA LEU A 284 -30.70 13.27 -38.76
C LEU A 284 -31.32 12.14 -37.91
N ASP A 285 -32.34 11.43 -38.40
CA ASP A 285 -32.97 10.28 -37.74
C ASP A 285 -32.03 9.07 -37.78
N SER A 286 -31.35 8.83 -38.90
CA SER A 286 -30.30 7.80 -39.02
C SER A 286 -29.15 8.02 -38.03
N LEU A 287 -28.74 9.29 -37.86
CA LEU A 287 -27.76 9.69 -36.84
C LEU A 287 -28.38 9.59 -35.43
N GLY A 288 -29.59 10.11 -35.24
CA GLY A 288 -30.32 10.18 -33.98
C GLY A 288 -30.66 8.83 -33.36
N ASP A 289 -30.97 7.80 -34.15
CA ASP A 289 -31.24 6.44 -33.68
C ASP A 289 -29.95 5.72 -33.25
N SER A 290 -28.85 5.94 -33.97
CA SER A 290 -27.51 5.50 -33.53
C SER A 290 -27.12 6.17 -32.22
N ILE A 291 -27.50 7.44 -32.04
CA ILE A 291 -27.21 8.24 -30.85
C ILE A 291 -28.07 7.82 -29.65
N LYS A 292 -29.40 7.68 -29.82
CA LYS A 292 -30.35 7.31 -28.75
C LYS A 292 -30.14 5.89 -28.22
N SER A 293 -29.88 4.92 -29.10
CA SER A 293 -29.63 3.54 -28.68
C SER A 293 -28.39 3.41 -27.80
N PHE A 294 -27.39 4.24 -28.05
CA PHE A 294 -26.15 4.28 -27.31
C PHE A 294 -26.31 4.90 -25.90
N PHE A 295 -27.01 6.02 -25.78
CA PHE A 295 -27.30 6.63 -24.47
C PHE A 295 -28.18 5.74 -23.58
N ASN A 296 -29.15 5.04 -24.16
CA ASN A 296 -29.97 4.08 -23.42
C ASN A 296 -29.18 2.86 -22.91
N GLY A 297 -28.03 2.53 -23.51
CA GLY A 297 -27.16 1.45 -23.05
C GLY A 297 -26.11 1.87 -22.01
N ILE A 298 -25.75 3.16 -21.96
CA ILE A 298 -24.76 3.69 -21.00
C ILE A 298 -25.37 3.93 -19.62
N PHE A 299 -26.61 4.43 -19.56
CA PHE A 299 -27.26 4.82 -18.31
C PHE A 299 -28.21 3.75 -17.73
N SER A 300 -28.15 2.51 -18.22
CA SER A 300 -29.02 1.40 -17.80
C SER A 300 -28.42 0.48 -16.73
N TRP A 301 -27.49 0.96 -15.90
CA TRP A 301 -26.87 0.19 -14.81
C TRP A 301 -26.99 0.90 -13.47
#